data_AF-A0A0B1SI24-F1
#
_entry.id   AF-A0A0B1SI24-F1
#
_cell.length_a   1.000
_cell.length_b   1.000
_cell.length_c   1.000
_cell.angle_alpha   90.00
_cell.angle_beta   90.00
_cell.angle_gamma   90.00
#
_symmetry.space_group_name_H-M   'P 1'
#
loop_
_entity.id
_entity.type
_entity.pdbx_description
1 polymer ?
#
loop_
_entity_poly.entity_id
_entity_poly.type
_entity_poly.pdbx_seq_one_letter_code
_entity_poly.pdbx_strand_id
1 'polypeptide(L)'
;MLGAVVFYYLETPHERVVVAERKEKLDDRIQKLADHLNAVADNKTEEELAEDVKAAYVEMLDVEGTYKWSTFYRSSDPENNYKWTYASSFFFAMNVYTTTGYGSIAPETRAGQWFVIIYGFIFVPVTLVVVRDLGQWGLLAVTRVYARMLLRYRYFT
;
A
#
# COMPACT_ATOMS: atom_id res chain seq x y z
N MET A 1 6.67 -11.34 11.91
CA MET A 1 7.55 -11.78 10.79
C MET A 1 6.92 -12.88 9.94
N LEU A 2 6.36 -13.95 10.53
CA LEU A 2 5.69 -15.02 9.76
C LEU A 2 4.59 -14.51 8.81
N GLY A 3 3.69 -13.63 9.28
CA GLY A 3 2.64 -13.06 8.43
C GLY A 3 3.21 -12.29 7.22
N ALA A 4 4.27 -11.51 7.43
CA ALA A 4 4.94 -10.76 6.37
C ALA A 4 5.52 -11.65 5.27
N VAL A 5 6.15 -12.77 5.65
CA VAL A 5 6.71 -13.75 4.71
C VAL A 5 5.61 -14.39 3.88
N VAL A 6 4.49 -14.76 4.53
CA VAL A 6 3.36 -15.39 3.84
C VAL A 6 2.68 -14.41 2.88
N PHE A 7 2.41 -13.17 3.30
CA PHE A 7 1.83 -12.15 2.40
C PHE A 7 2.74 -11.85 1.22
N TYR A 8 4.04 -11.68 1.47
CA TYR A 8 5.03 -11.48 0.42
C TYR A 8 5.00 -12.62 -0.60
N TYR A 9 5.07 -13.88 -0.13
CA TYR A 9 5.12 -15.02 -1.04
C TYR A 9 3.81 -15.24 -1.81
N LEU A 10 2.66 -14.98 -1.20
CA LEU A 10 1.35 -15.16 -1.84
C LEU A 10 1.05 -14.06 -2.88
N GLU A 11 1.43 -12.82 -2.60
CA GLU A 11 0.97 -11.67 -3.40
C GLU A 11 2.00 -11.18 -4.42
N THR A 12 3.30 -11.31 -4.17
CA THR A 12 4.35 -10.84 -5.10
C THR A 12 4.24 -11.47 -6.50
N PRO A 13 3.99 -12.78 -6.68
CA PRO A 13 3.84 -13.36 -8.02
C PRO A 13 2.64 -12.80 -8.77
N HIS A 14 1.51 -12.63 -8.07
CA HIS A 14 0.28 -12.10 -8.67
C HIS A 14 0.45 -10.65 -9.08
N GLU A 15 1.08 -9.82 -8.23
CA GLU A 15 1.37 -8.43 -8.56
C GLU A 15 2.23 -8.30 -9.82
N ARG A 16 3.27 -9.12 -9.97
CA ARG A 16 4.15 -9.08 -11.15
C ARG A 16 3.40 -9.33 -12.45
N VAL A 17 2.53 -10.34 -12.48
CA VAL A 17 1.72 -10.67 -13.66
C VAL A 17 0.74 -9.54 -13.97
N VAL A 18 0.05 -9.04 -12.95
CA VAL A 18 -0.96 -7.98 -13.11
C VAL A 18 -0.34 -6.67 -13.56
N VAL A 19 0.82 -6.28 -13.01
CA VAL A 19 1.54 -5.07 -13.44
C VAL A 19 2.04 -5.21 -14.87
N ALA A 20 2.55 -6.38 -15.26
CA ALA A 20 3.00 -6.63 -16.64
C ALA A 20 1.84 -6.53 -17.65
N GLU A 21 0.70 -7.18 -17.38
CA GLU A 21 -0.47 -7.13 -18.26
C GLU A 21 -1.05 -5.72 -18.37
N ARG A 22 -1.11 -5.00 -17.24
CA ARG A 22 -1.57 -3.60 -17.25
C ARG A 22 -0.63 -2.71 -18.06
N LYS A 23 0.68 -2.90 -17.94
CA LYS A 23 1.67 -2.12 -18.68
C LYS A 23 1.47 -2.27 -20.18
N GLU A 24 1.30 -3.51 -20.65
CA GLU A 24 1.04 -3.80 -22.07
C GLU A 24 -0.21 -3.09 -22.59
N LYS A 25 -1.30 -3.09 -21.82
CA LYS A 25 -2.53 -2.37 -22.19
C LYS A 25 -2.33 -0.87 -22.27
N LEU A 26 -1.57 -0.28 -21.34
CA LEU A 26 -1.28 1.15 -21.41
C LEU A 26 -0.33 1.49 -22.57
N ASP A 27 0.67 0.66 -22.85
CA ASP A 27 1.58 0.83 -23.99
C ASP A 27 0.80 0.81 -25.32
N ASP A 28 -0.13 -0.14 -25.51
CA ASP A 28 -1.01 -0.20 -26.69
C ASP A 28 -1.87 1.08 -26.84
N ARG A 29 -2.36 1.63 -25.72
CA ARG A 29 -3.14 2.88 -25.72
C ARG A 29 -2.29 4.11 -26.05
N ILE A 30 -1.08 4.19 -25.52
CA ILE A 30 -0.12 5.25 -25.87
C ILE A 30 0.23 5.17 -27.35
N GLN A 31 0.45 3.97 -27.89
CA GLN A 31 0.79 3.80 -29.29
C GLN A 31 -0.38 4.21 -30.21
N LYS A 32 -1.60 3.77 -29.90
CA LYS A 32 -2.81 4.22 -30.63
C LYS A 32 -3.01 5.73 -30.59
N LEU A 33 -2.72 6.35 -29.44
CA LEU A 33 -2.77 7.80 -29.31
C LEU A 33 -1.72 8.47 -30.20
N ALA A 34 -0.47 7.98 -30.19
CA ALA A 34 0.59 8.51 -31.04
C ALA A 34 0.25 8.40 -32.53
N ASP A 35 -0.30 7.26 -32.96
CA ASP A 35 -0.73 7.05 -34.34
C ASP A 35 -1.89 7.98 -34.73
N HIS A 36 -2.87 8.16 -33.85
CA HIS A 36 -3.99 9.08 -34.07
C HIS A 36 -3.51 10.54 -34.17
N LEU A 37 -2.61 10.96 -33.28
CA LEU A 37 -2.05 12.31 -33.31
C LEU A 37 -1.24 12.54 -34.58
N ASN A 38 -0.39 11.59 -35.00
CA ASN A 38 0.36 11.71 -36.25
C ASN A 38 -0.54 11.79 -37.48
N ALA A 39 -1.65 11.05 -37.52
CA ALA A 39 -2.59 11.08 -38.65
C ALA A 39 -3.36 12.41 -38.77
N VAL A 40 -3.50 13.12 -37.65
CA VAL A 40 -4.37 14.29 -37.52
C VAL A 40 -3.57 15.60 -37.39
N ALA A 41 -2.26 15.51 -37.10
CA ALA A 41 -1.36 16.64 -36.83
C ALA A 41 -1.32 17.69 -37.95
N ASP A 42 -1.35 17.29 -39.22
CA ASP A 42 -1.31 18.23 -40.35
C ASP A 42 -2.67 18.87 -40.69
N ASN A 43 -3.78 18.31 -40.17
CA ASN A 43 -5.14 18.69 -40.58
C ASN A 43 -5.96 19.43 -39.51
N LYS A 44 -5.44 19.53 -38.28
CA LYS A 44 -6.12 20.20 -37.15
C LYS A 44 -5.34 21.39 -36.63
N THR A 45 -6.05 22.35 -36.06
CA THR A 45 -5.45 23.46 -35.33
C THR A 45 -4.92 22.99 -33.97
N GLU A 46 -4.00 23.75 -33.36
CA GLU A 46 -3.43 23.43 -32.04
C GLU A 46 -4.50 23.26 -30.95
N GLU A 47 -5.61 24.00 -31.04
CA GLU A 47 -6.72 23.94 -30.08
C GLU A 47 -7.51 22.63 -30.17
N GLU A 48 -7.80 22.14 -31.38
CA GLU A 48 -8.50 20.87 -31.57
C GLU A 48 -7.61 19.68 -31.21
N LEU A 49 -6.29 19.78 -31.48
CA LEU A 49 -5.30 18.80 -31.06
C LEU A 49 -5.19 18.73 -29.52
N ALA A 50 -5.24 19.89 -28.85
CA ALA A 50 -5.21 19.96 -27.39
C ALA A 50 -6.44 19.30 -26.75
N GLU A 51 -7.63 19.44 -27.34
CA GLU A 51 -8.84 18.74 -26.87
C GLU A 51 -8.75 17.22 -27.08
N ASP A 52 -8.22 16.74 -28.22
CA ASP A 52 -7.99 15.31 -28.44
C ASP A 52 -7.00 14.71 -27.41
N VAL A 53 -5.88 15.40 -27.14
CA VAL A 53 -4.90 14.99 -26.12
C VAL A 53 -5.53 14.95 -24.73
N LYS A 54 -6.36 15.94 -24.40
CA LYS A 54 -7.06 16.01 -23.11
C LYS A 54 -8.08 14.88 -22.97
N ALA A 55 -8.82 14.55 -24.02
CA ALA A 55 -9.74 13.41 -24.03
C ALA A 55 -9.00 12.08 -23.81
N ALA A 56 -7.89 11.89 -24.51
CA ALA A 56 -7.05 10.70 -24.34
C ALA A 56 -6.42 10.62 -22.94
N TYR A 57 -6.00 11.76 -22.37
CA TYR A 57 -5.51 11.82 -21.00
C TYR A 57 -6.60 11.43 -19.98
N VAL A 58 -7.83 11.90 -20.16
CA VAL A 58 -8.97 11.50 -19.31
C VAL A 58 -9.26 10.01 -19.44
N GLU A 59 -9.22 9.44 -20.64
CA GLU A 59 -9.37 7.98 -20.84
C GLU A 59 -8.24 7.20 -20.16
N MET A 60 -6.99 7.64 -20.29
CA MET A 60 -5.85 7.05 -19.60
C MET A 60 -6.01 7.11 -18.08
N LEU A 61 -6.49 8.22 -17.54
CA LEU A 61 -6.78 8.37 -16.12
C LEU A 61 -7.91 7.44 -15.64
N ASP A 62 -8.92 7.14 -16.47
CA ASP A 62 -9.96 6.17 -16.12
C ASP A 62 -9.39 4.74 -16.07
N VAL A 63 -8.52 4.41 -17.03
CA VAL A 63 -7.77 3.15 -17.05
C VAL A 63 -6.80 3.08 -15.84
N GLU A 64 -6.08 4.14 -15.49
CA GLU A 64 -5.24 4.16 -14.29
C GLU A 64 -6.06 4.18 -12.99
N GLY A 65 -7.23 4.83 -12.98
CA GLY A 65 -8.13 4.90 -11.83
C GLY A 65 -8.75 3.55 -11.50
N THR A 66 -9.09 2.77 -12.53
CA THR A 66 -9.49 1.36 -12.37
C THR A 66 -8.34 0.50 -11.86
N TYR A 67 -7.10 0.82 -12.23
CA TYR A 67 -5.89 0.15 -11.77
C TYR A 67 -5.15 0.96 -10.71
N LYS A 68 -5.77 1.17 -9.53
CA LYS A 68 -5.19 1.84 -8.35
C LYS A 68 -3.64 1.81 -8.34
N TRP A 69 -3.05 3.02 -8.34
CA TRP A 69 -1.62 3.35 -8.41
C TRP A 69 -0.96 3.16 -9.80
N SER A 70 -0.17 4.14 -10.24
CA SER A 70 0.35 4.21 -11.62
C SER A 70 1.19 2.99 -12.01
N THR A 71 0.67 2.22 -12.96
CA THR A 71 1.32 1.02 -13.50
C THR A 71 2.69 1.35 -14.11
N PHE A 72 2.81 2.49 -14.79
CA PHE A 72 4.08 2.94 -15.35
C PHE A 72 5.13 3.19 -14.27
N TYR A 73 4.76 3.82 -13.16
CA TYR A 73 5.66 4.03 -12.03
C TYR A 73 6.12 2.70 -11.42
N ARG A 74 5.22 1.72 -11.28
CA ARG A 74 5.60 0.38 -10.80
C ARG A 74 6.54 -0.36 -11.74
N SER A 75 6.35 -0.17 -13.04
CA SER A 75 7.12 -0.87 -14.07
C SER A 75 8.48 -0.23 -14.37
N SER A 76 8.70 1.04 -14.00
CA SER A 76 9.94 1.75 -14.29
C SER A 76 11.10 1.27 -13.41
N ASP A 77 10.81 0.94 -12.15
CA ASP A 77 11.74 0.27 -11.24
C ASP A 77 10.99 -0.81 -10.45
N PRO A 78 10.91 -2.04 -10.99
CA PRO A 78 10.20 -3.15 -10.37
C PRO A 78 10.72 -3.54 -8.98
N GLU A 79 11.98 -3.25 -8.67
CA GLU A 79 12.57 -3.63 -7.38
C GLU A 79 12.13 -2.68 -6.27
N ASN A 80 12.01 -1.38 -6.57
CA ASN A 80 11.66 -0.37 -5.58
C ASN A 80 10.18 0.04 -5.58
N ASN A 81 9.47 -0.11 -6.71
CA ASN A 81 8.13 0.48 -6.88
C ASN A 81 6.98 -0.54 -6.75
N TYR A 82 7.27 -1.83 -6.56
CA TYR A 82 6.23 -2.82 -6.27
C TYR A 82 5.60 -2.62 -4.89
N LYS A 83 4.29 -2.89 -4.79
CA LYS A 83 3.52 -2.72 -3.56
C LYS A 83 3.91 -3.75 -2.52
N TRP A 84 4.24 -4.99 -2.94
CA TRP A 84 4.62 -6.09 -2.06
C TRP A 84 6.13 -6.29 -2.01
N THR A 85 6.82 -5.37 -1.34
CA THR A 85 8.18 -5.59 -0.83
C THR A 85 8.12 -6.26 0.54
N TYR A 86 9.25 -6.79 1.03
CA TYR A 86 9.29 -7.39 2.36
C TYR A 86 8.92 -6.38 3.46
N ALA A 87 9.42 -5.14 3.37
CA ALA A 87 9.15 -4.07 4.31
C ALA A 87 7.67 -3.65 4.32
N SER A 88 7.06 -3.51 3.14
CA SER A 88 5.64 -3.17 3.04
C SER A 88 4.75 -4.33 3.50
N SER A 89 5.12 -5.58 3.22
CA SER A 89 4.42 -6.78 3.72
C SER A 89 4.48 -6.88 5.24
N PHE A 90 5.62 -6.49 5.83
CA PHE A 90 5.77 -6.39 7.28
C PHE A 90 4.88 -5.31 7.87
N PHE A 91 4.88 -4.12 7.29
CA PHE A 91 4.03 -3.01 7.72
C PHE A 91 2.53 -3.36 7.57
N PHE A 92 2.15 -4.04 6.49
CA PHE A 92 0.80 -4.56 6.30
C PHE A 92 0.41 -5.55 7.39
N ALA A 93 1.24 -6.57 7.65
CA ALA A 93 0.99 -7.55 8.70
C ALA A 93 0.86 -6.88 10.09
N MET A 94 1.62 -5.80 10.35
CA MET A 94 1.49 -4.97 11.54
C MET A 94 0.13 -4.29 11.63
N ASN A 95 -0.27 -3.58 10.58
CA ASN A 95 -1.55 -2.89 10.51
C ASN A 95 -2.76 -3.81 10.67
N VAL A 96 -2.65 -5.07 10.24
CA VAL A 96 -3.72 -6.06 10.40
C VAL A 96 -3.92 -6.40 11.88
N TYR A 97 -2.86 -6.74 12.62
CA TYR A 97 -3.05 -7.10 14.05
C TYR A 97 -3.28 -5.88 14.95
N THR A 98 -2.79 -4.69 14.59
CA THR A 98 -3.11 -3.45 15.32
C THR A 98 -4.48 -2.89 14.95
N THR A 99 -5.18 -3.50 13.99
CA THR A 99 -6.48 -3.05 13.46
C THR A 99 -6.47 -1.60 12.91
N THR A 100 -5.28 -1.07 12.56
CA THR A 100 -5.13 0.30 12.05
C THR A 100 -5.67 0.43 10.62
N GLY A 101 -5.34 -0.53 9.76
CA GLY A 101 -5.97 -0.68 8.44
C GLY A 101 -5.97 0.55 7.51
N TYR A 102 -4.81 1.16 7.22
CA TYR A 102 -4.72 2.34 6.34
C TYR A 102 -5.33 2.17 4.93
N GLY A 103 -5.48 0.93 4.44
CA GLY A 103 -6.09 0.65 3.14
C GLY A 103 -5.24 1.00 1.91
N SER A 104 -3.97 1.35 2.10
CA SER A 104 -3.02 1.64 1.01
C SER A 104 -2.63 0.39 0.21
N ILE A 105 -2.48 -0.74 0.91
CA ILE A 105 -2.15 -2.05 0.35
C ILE A 105 -3.16 -3.06 0.90
N ALA A 106 -3.68 -3.93 0.03
CA ALA A 106 -4.58 -5.02 0.37
C ALA A 106 -4.29 -6.23 -0.51
N PRO A 107 -4.48 -7.47 0.01
CA PRO A 107 -4.31 -8.68 -0.76
C PRO A 107 -5.36 -8.77 -1.87
N GLU A 108 -4.89 -8.95 -3.09
CA GLU A 108 -5.73 -9.14 -4.28
C GLU A 108 -5.97 -10.63 -4.55
N THR A 109 -5.09 -11.51 -4.06
CA THR A 109 -5.27 -12.95 -4.25
C THR A 109 -6.33 -13.50 -3.30
N ARG A 110 -7.12 -14.48 -3.77
CA ARG A 110 -8.07 -15.21 -2.93
C ARG A 110 -7.40 -15.86 -1.71
N ALA A 111 -6.19 -16.39 -1.90
CA ALA A 111 -5.42 -17.01 -0.82
C ALA A 111 -4.98 -15.98 0.23
N GLY A 112 -4.48 -14.81 -0.21
CA GLY A 112 -4.10 -13.71 0.68
C GLY A 112 -5.30 -13.15 1.46
N GLN A 113 -6.49 -13.08 0.84
CA GLN A 113 -7.73 -12.67 1.50
C GLN A 113 -8.17 -13.66 2.59
N TRP A 114 -8.14 -14.97 2.33
CA TRP A 114 -8.42 -15.95 3.38
C TRP A 114 -7.38 -15.92 4.51
N PHE A 115 -6.11 -15.77 4.15
CA PHE A 115 -5.04 -15.68 5.12
C PHE A 115 -5.17 -14.44 6.01
N VAL A 116 -5.50 -13.26 5.47
CA VAL A 116 -5.68 -12.04 6.29
C VAL A 116 -6.83 -12.18 7.29
N ILE A 117 -7.91 -12.87 6.92
CA ILE A 117 -9.04 -13.14 7.82
C ILE A 117 -8.59 -14.02 8.98
N ILE A 118 -7.97 -15.17 8.69
CA ILE A 118 -7.50 -16.11 9.73
C ILE A 118 -6.43 -15.44 10.62
N TYR A 119 -5.50 -14.72 10.01
CA TYR A 119 -4.46 -13.98 10.71
C TYR A 119 -5.06 -12.92 11.64
N GLY A 120 -6.05 -12.16 11.18
CA GLY A 120 -6.77 -11.19 12.00
C GLY A 120 -7.48 -11.84 13.20
N PHE A 121 -8.22 -12.93 12.98
CA PHE A 121 -8.95 -13.63 14.04
C PHE A 121 -8.05 -14.14 15.17
N ILE A 122 -6.81 -14.55 14.87
CA ILE A 122 -5.88 -15.05 15.86
C ILE A 122 -5.09 -13.91 16.52
N PHE A 123 -4.53 -13.00 15.72
CA PHE A 123 -3.59 -12.02 16.25
C PHE A 123 -4.26 -10.85 16.96
N VAL A 124 -5.46 -10.42 16.52
CA VAL A 124 -6.19 -9.34 17.19
C VAL A 124 -6.47 -9.63 18.68
N PRO A 125 -7.08 -10.78 19.08
CA PRO A 125 -7.30 -11.06 20.50
C PRO A 125 -5.99 -11.23 21.28
N VAL A 126 -4.96 -11.82 20.68
CA VAL A 126 -3.63 -11.94 21.31
C VAL A 126 -3.04 -10.55 21.57
N THR A 127 -3.10 -9.64 20.60
CA THR A 127 -2.62 -8.27 20.76
C THR A 127 -3.37 -7.53 21.86
N LEU A 128 -4.69 -7.72 22.00
CA LEU A 128 -5.45 -7.10 23.10
C LEU A 128 -4.95 -7.54 24.49
N VAL A 129 -4.65 -8.83 24.67
CA VAL A 129 -4.08 -9.34 25.93
C VAL A 129 -2.69 -8.75 26.17
N VAL A 130 -1.85 -8.71 25.14
CA VAL A 130 -0.50 -8.13 25.23
C VAL A 130 -0.56 -6.64 25.58
N VAL A 131 -1.46 -5.87 24.96
CA VAL A 131 -1.63 -4.44 25.24
C VAL A 131 -2.07 -4.21 26.70
N ARG A 132 -2.96 -5.06 27.23
CA ARG A 132 -3.35 -5.00 28.65
C ARG A 132 -2.14 -5.17 29.57
N ASP A 133 -1.33 -6.19 29.32
CA ASP A 133 -0.19 -6.51 30.18
C ASP A 133 0.92 -5.44 30.06
N LEU A 134 1.16 -4.93 28.84
CA LEU A 134 2.03 -3.77 28.61
C LEU A 134 1.52 -2.51 29.31
N GLY A 135 0.21 -2.29 29.33
CA GLY A 135 -0.43 -1.18 30.05
C GLY A 135 -0.21 -1.26 31.56
N GLN A 136 -0.33 -2.45 32.16
CA GLN A 136 -0.04 -2.66 33.58
C GLN A 136 1.44 -2.43 33.90
N TRP A 137 2.34 -2.94 33.07
CA TRP A 137 3.77 -2.70 33.22
C TRP A 137 4.10 -1.19 33.10
N GLY A 138 3.50 -0.50 32.13
CA GLY A 138 3.65 0.94 31.94
C GLY A 138 3.16 1.74 33.14
N LEU A 139 2.00 1.37 33.70
CA LEU A 139 1.46 1.99 34.91
C LEU A 139 2.43 1.85 36.09
N LEU A 140 2.93 0.63 36.33
CA LEU A 140 3.90 0.37 37.40
C LEU A 140 5.20 1.16 37.20
N ALA A 141 5.68 1.29 35.96
CA ALA A 141 6.84 2.10 35.64
C ALA A 141 6.59 3.58 35.98
N VAL A 142 5.45 4.14 35.56
CA VAL A 142 5.06 5.52 35.85
C VAL A 142 4.92 5.75 37.36
N THR A 143 4.24 4.87 38.09
CA THR A 143 4.09 4.99 39.55
C THR A 143 5.42 4.91 40.28
N ARG A 144 6.34 4.02 39.85
CA ARG A 144 7.69 3.94 40.43
C ARG A 144 8.50 5.21 40.16
N VAL A 145 8.43 5.75 38.95
CA VAL A 145 9.10 6.99 38.58
C VAL A 145 8.54 8.16 39.39
N TYR A 146 7.22 8.30 39.47
CA TYR A 146 6.54 9.31 40.26
C TYR A 146 6.92 9.23 41.74
N ALA A 147 6.87 8.03 42.34
CA ALA A 147 7.27 7.83 43.73
C ALA A 147 8.74 8.19 43.97
N ARG A 148 9.66 7.83 43.06
CA ARG A 148 11.07 8.22 43.16
C ARG A 148 11.29 9.73 43.03
N MET A 149 10.58 10.39 42.11
CA MET A 149 10.64 11.84 41.94
C MET A 149 10.12 12.56 43.18
N LEU A 150 8.98 12.11 43.72
CA LEU A 150 8.36 12.67 44.92
C LEU A 150 9.26 12.51 46.16
N LEU A 151 9.83 11.31 46.36
CA LEU A 151 10.78 11.07 47.45
C LEU A 151 12.04 11.93 47.32
N ARG A 152 12.55 12.12 46.09
CA ARG A 152 13.69 13.00 45.83
C ARG A 152 13.37 14.46 46.09
N TYR A 153 12.17 14.91 45.73
CA TYR A 153 11.69 16.28 46.02
C TYR A 153 11.55 16.52 47.53
N ARG A 154 10.98 15.54 48.26
CA ARG A 154 10.78 15.62 49.71
C ARG A 154 12.06 15.48 50.54
N TYR A 155 13.15 14.98 49.95
CA TYR A 155 14.48 14.94 50.60
C TYR A 155 15.25 16.27 50.44
N PHE A 156 14.85 17.11 49.49
CA PHE A 156 15.49 18.40 49.20
C PHE A 156 14.73 19.61 49.76
N THR A 157 13.57 19.40 50.40
CA THR A 157 12.81 20.41 51.16
C THR A 157 12.98 20.13 52.65
#